data_AF-A0A6M3L0F3-F1
#
_entry.id   AF-A0A6M3L0F3-F1
#
_cell.length_a   1.000
_cell.length_b   1.000
_cell.length_c   1.000
_cell.angle_alpha   90.00
_cell.angle_beta   90.00
_cell.angle_gamma   90.00
#
_symmetry.space_group_name_H-M   'P 1'
#
loop_
_entity.id
_entity.type
_entity.pdbx_description
1 polymer ?
#
loop_
_entity_poly.entity_id
_entity_poly.type
_entity_poly.pdbx_seq_one_letter_code
_entity_poly.pdbx_strand_id
1 'polypeptide(L)'
;MADEQSICTCTVTNGDATVTSSAQTWLTTIDVNDVFKKNTDSSPTYHVASITNDNSLELTSAYAGSTETVECVFHRSFTANLHLARPMAGDEGIAEILTNEVIDILDDSVLSTDTSVTWANGAYIAVDEIRARDADGLKLYDDSGAAGINIADAGEVTLTHGLTVTGTLDLDGNAITAAGALTVTPGAGTNLNVTLSTTGDFAVNTDDLYVDTSSGNVGIGTTGPQAKLHISASVAGEAELLRLENLSTNASESEAITFYGNTSLQQRAKISVIRTAGGSGGIMRFYTQRGVGSLTEKVRIDE
;
A
#
# COMPACT_ATOMS: atom_id res chain seq x y z
N MET A 1 31.58 -3.81 21.27
CA MET A 1 32.30 -2.60 21.75
C MET A 1 31.69 -2.28 23.11
N ALA A 2 32.54 -1.92 24.07
CA ALA A 2 32.34 -2.15 25.50
C ALA A 2 31.05 -1.56 26.07
N ASP A 3 30.35 -2.37 26.89
CA ASP A 3 29.33 -1.91 27.83
C ASP A 3 29.97 -0.90 28.79
N GLU A 4 29.53 0.36 28.75
CA GLU A 4 30.19 1.44 29.49
C GLU A 4 29.77 1.44 30.96
N GLN A 5 30.44 0.57 31.72
CA GLN A 5 30.52 0.64 33.18
C GLN A 5 31.21 1.95 33.59
N SER A 6 30.64 2.69 34.55
CA SER A 6 31.35 3.84 35.13
C SER A 6 32.41 3.33 36.10
N ILE A 7 33.66 3.29 35.66
CA ILE A 7 34.81 2.82 36.43
C ILE A 7 35.53 4.01 37.05
N CYS A 8 35.75 3.98 38.37
CA CYS A 8 36.46 5.03 39.08
C CYS A 8 37.36 4.48 40.20
N THR A 9 38.35 5.25 40.62
CA THR A 9 39.15 4.92 41.82
C THR A 9 38.48 5.51 43.07
N CYS A 10 38.08 4.65 44.01
CA CYS A 10 37.40 5.07 45.24
C CYS A 10 38.04 4.44 46.48
N THR A 11 37.95 5.12 47.62
CA THR A 11 38.31 4.58 48.93
C THR A 11 37.03 4.08 49.61
N VAL A 12 37.04 2.79 49.94
CA VAL A 12 35.96 2.10 50.64
C VAL A 12 36.47 1.75 52.03
N THR A 13 35.71 2.07 53.08
CA THR A 13 36.14 1.86 54.47
C THR A 13 35.40 0.68 55.09
N ASN A 14 36.13 -0.27 55.69
CA ASN A 14 35.50 -1.35 56.45
C ASN A 14 34.82 -0.78 57.69
N GLY A 15 33.51 -0.98 57.81
CA GLY A 15 32.76 -0.56 59.00
C GLY A 15 31.94 0.71 58.82
N ASP A 16 32.17 1.47 57.75
CA ASP A 16 31.28 2.54 57.33
C ASP A 16 30.59 2.14 56.03
N ALA A 17 29.36 2.60 55.84
CA ALA A 17 28.70 2.48 54.54
C ALA A 17 29.20 3.55 53.55
N THR A 18 30.30 4.25 53.83
CA THR A 18 30.74 5.38 53.03
C THR A 18 31.73 4.95 51.94
N VAL A 19 31.53 5.49 50.75
CA VAL A 19 32.51 5.46 49.66
C VAL A 19 32.90 6.90 49.38
N THR A 20 34.20 7.15 49.31
CA THR A 20 34.76 8.47 49.03
C THR A 20 35.73 8.39 47.86
N SER A 21 35.86 9.45 47.08
CA SER A 21 36.91 9.52 46.07
C SER A 21 37.65 10.86 46.09
N SER A 22 38.87 10.82 45.56
CA SER A 22 39.74 11.98 45.41
C SER A 22 39.41 12.84 44.18
N ALA A 23 38.57 12.37 43.25
CA ALA A 23 38.14 13.11 42.06
C ALA A 23 36.78 13.78 42.30
N GLN A 24 36.60 15.03 41.86
CA GLN A 24 35.42 15.85 42.24
C GLN A 24 34.18 15.72 41.34
N THR A 25 34.18 14.88 40.30
CA THR A 25 33.11 14.95 39.27
C THR A 25 32.49 13.61 38.85
N TRP A 26 32.90 12.49 39.46
CA TRP A 26 32.46 11.14 39.05
C TRP A 26 31.07 10.76 39.56
N LEU A 27 30.54 11.48 40.56
CA LEU A 27 29.18 11.25 41.11
C LEU A 27 28.07 11.90 40.28
N THR A 28 28.40 12.67 39.25
CA THR A 28 27.40 13.36 38.41
C THR A 28 26.54 12.41 37.58
N THR A 29 26.93 11.14 37.48
CA THR A 29 26.25 10.11 36.70
C THR A 29 25.70 8.95 37.54
N ILE A 30 25.91 8.97 38.86
CA ILE A 30 25.50 7.91 39.79
C ILE A 30 24.23 8.39 40.51
N ASP A 31 23.24 7.50 40.64
CA ASP A 31 21.99 7.76 41.34
C ASP A 31 21.84 6.89 42.60
N VAL A 32 20.91 7.27 43.47
CA VAL A 32 20.51 6.44 44.60
C VAL A 32 19.90 5.13 44.08
N ASN A 33 20.28 4.03 44.72
CA ASN A 33 20.01 2.61 44.41
C ASN A 33 20.90 1.98 43.34
N ASP A 34 21.82 2.73 42.72
CA ASP A 34 22.81 2.14 41.83
C ASP A 34 23.64 1.08 42.57
N VAL A 35 23.98 0.01 41.87
CA VAL A 35 24.75 -1.11 42.40
C VAL A 35 26.22 -0.70 42.44
N PHE A 36 26.81 -0.82 43.63
CA PHE A 36 28.23 -0.62 43.86
C PHE A 36 28.96 -1.96 43.95
N LYS A 37 30.13 -2.06 43.31
CA LYS A 37 31.08 -3.16 43.50
C LYS A 37 32.53 -2.69 43.31
N LYS A 38 33.50 -3.45 43.82
CA LYS A 38 34.88 -3.34 43.33
C LYS A 38 34.98 -4.00 41.96
N ASN A 39 35.86 -3.50 41.10
CA ASN A 39 36.05 -4.04 39.75
C ASN A 39 36.43 -5.53 39.77
N THR A 40 37.13 -5.96 40.81
CA THR A 40 37.57 -7.35 40.99
C THR A 40 36.52 -8.28 41.62
N ASP A 41 35.41 -7.75 42.11
CA ASP A 41 34.37 -8.54 42.80
C ASP A 41 33.44 -9.21 41.78
N SER A 42 33.15 -10.50 41.97
CA SER A 42 32.45 -11.33 40.97
C SER A 42 30.90 -11.28 41.02
N SER A 43 30.29 -10.66 42.03
CA SER A 43 28.82 -10.44 42.09
C SER A 43 28.41 -9.50 43.23
N PRO A 44 27.26 -8.81 43.12
CA PRO A 44 26.97 -7.55 43.83
C PRO A 44 26.43 -7.77 45.25
N THR A 45 26.71 -6.85 46.18
CA THR A 45 26.01 -6.82 47.49
C THR A 45 25.84 -5.43 48.11
N TYR A 46 25.98 -4.35 47.35
CA TYR A 46 25.79 -2.99 47.88
C TYR A 46 25.05 -2.12 46.88
N HIS A 47 24.13 -1.31 47.39
CA HIS A 47 23.46 -0.26 46.63
C HIS A 47 23.84 1.10 47.19
N VAL A 48 23.87 2.14 46.38
CA VAL A 48 24.02 3.52 46.83
C VAL A 48 22.76 3.91 47.62
N ALA A 49 22.86 4.14 48.92
CA ALA A 49 21.76 4.61 49.77
C ALA A 49 21.54 6.12 49.65
N SER A 50 22.61 6.91 49.53
CA SER A 50 22.52 8.36 49.37
C SER A 50 23.81 8.91 48.76
N ILE A 51 23.72 10.08 48.12
CA ILE A 51 24.90 10.85 47.67
C ILE A 51 25.04 12.01 48.63
N THR A 52 26.13 12.05 49.38
CA THR A 52 26.30 13.01 50.48
C THR A 52 26.97 14.30 50.01
N ASN A 53 27.76 14.25 48.93
CA ASN A 53 28.35 15.38 48.22
C ASN A 53 29.00 14.90 46.90
N ASP A 54 29.63 15.82 46.16
CA ASP A 54 30.30 15.56 44.87
C ASP A 54 31.44 14.52 44.92
N ASN A 55 31.87 14.12 46.12
CA ASN A 55 32.98 13.19 46.33
C ASN A 55 32.63 11.99 47.22
N SER A 56 31.41 11.90 47.75
CA SER A 56 31.04 10.84 48.68
C SER A 56 29.60 10.38 48.54
N LEU A 57 29.41 9.08 48.70
CA LEU A 57 28.13 8.42 48.79
C LEU A 57 28.08 7.48 49.99
N GLU A 58 26.88 7.13 50.40
CA GLU A 58 26.62 6.06 51.36
C GLU A 58 26.00 4.86 50.64
N LEU A 59 26.30 3.67 51.15
CA LEU A 59 25.78 2.39 50.69
C LEU A 59 24.65 1.93 51.61
N THR A 60 23.81 1.02 51.13
CA THR A 60 22.71 0.42 51.92
C THR A 60 23.18 -0.42 53.10
N SER A 61 24.43 -0.83 53.10
CA SER A 61 25.07 -1.59 54.16
C SER A 61 26.58 -1.32 54.15
N ALA A 62 27.23 -1.51 55.30
CA ALA A 62 28.68 -1.38 55.40
C ALA A 62 29.38 -2.38 54.49
N TYR A 63 30.38 -1.91 53.74
CA TYR A 63 31.15 -2.77 52.85
C TYR A 63 31.95 -3.81 53.64
N ALA A 64 31.88 -5.07 53.22
CA ALA A 64 32.58 -6.17 53.87
C ALA A 64 34.01 -6.29 53.35
N GLY A 65 35.01 -5.95 54.18
CA GLY A 65 36.43 -6.08 53.83
C GLY A 65 37.23 -4.86 54.25
N SER A 66 38.57 -4.92 54.31
CA SER A 66 39.44 -3.85 54.82
C SER A 66 39.26 -2.49 54.13
N THR A 67 39.57 -1.41 54.85
CA THR A 67 39.65 -0.06 54.26
C THR A 67 40.75 0.00 53.21
N GLU A 68 40.39 0.30 51.98
CA GLU A 68 41.31 0.30 50.85
C GLU A 68 40.88 1.24 49.73
N THR A 69 41.86 1.71 48.96
CA THR A 69 41.66 2.45 47.72
C THR A 69 41.72 1.48 46.56
N VAL A 70 40.62 1.36 45.84
CA VAL A 70 40.40 0.35 44.81
C VAL A 70 39.70 0.94 43.60
N GLU A 71 39.76 0.21 42.49
CA GLU A 71 38.94 0.49 41.33
C GLU A 71 37.53 -0.06 41.56
N CYS A 72 36.55 0.82 41.37
CA CYS A 72 35.16 0.64 41.72
C CYS A 72 34.30 0.77 40.47
N VAL A 73 33.19 0.05 40.46
CA VAL A 73 32.28 -0.03 39.32
C VAL A 73 30.86 0.19 39.80
N PHE A 74 30.12 1.02 39.07
CA PHE A 74 28.72 1.32 39.33
C PHE A 74 27.86 0.87 38.15
N HIS A 75 26.77 0.16 38.44
CA HIS A 75 25.77 -0.24 37.45
C HIS A 75 24.36 0.09 37.96
N ARG A 76 23.44 0.44 37.07
CA ARG A 76 22.02 0.55 37.42
C ARG A 76 21.38 -0.83 37.43
N SER A 77 20.53 -1.13 38.42
CA SER A 77 19.75 -2.37 38.47
C SER A 77 18.26 -2.06 38.49
N PHE A 78 17.56 -2.43 37.42
CA PHE A 78 16.13 -2.20 37.26
C PHE A 78 15.34 -3.38 37.84
N THR A 79 15.19 -3.45 39.17
CA THR A 79 14.40 -4.50 39.84
C THR A 79 12.98 -4.08 40.24
N ALA A 80 12.62 -2.81 40.05
CA ALA A 80 11.26 -2.30 40.27
C ALA A 80 10.94 -1.10 39.37
N ASN A 81 9.64 -0.89 39.12
CA ASN A 81 9.11 0.20 38.30
C ASN A 81 9.54 1.56 38.88
N LEU A 82 10.39 2.28 38.14
CA LEU A 82 10.85 3.61 38.48
C LEU A 82 10.45 4.59 37.38
N HIS A 83 9.92 5.76 37.76
CA HIS A 83 9.85 6.92 36.88
C HIS A 83 11.31 7.35 36.59
N LEU A 84 11.87 6.91 35.47
CA LEU A 84 13.22 7.29 35.06
C LEU A 84 13.22 8.70 34.47
N ALA A 85 14.21 9.52 34.84
CA ALA A 85 14.40 10.82 34.20
C ALA A 85 15.11 10.69 32.84
N ARG A 86 16.08 9.77 32.65
CA ARG A 86 16.68 9.36 31.35
C ARG A 86 17.42 8.01 31.48
N PRO A 87 17.30 7.05 30.53
CA PRO A 87 18.15 5.85 30.46
C PRO A 87 19.60 6.19 30.07
N MET A 88 20.56 5.30 30.36
CA MET A 88 21.96 5.43 29.96
C MET A 88 22.40 4.28 29.04
N ALA A 89 23.48 4.49 28.26
CA ALA A 89 24.03 3.44 27.40
C ALA A 89 24.59 2.28 28.25
N GLY A 90 24.15 1.05 27.97
CA GLY A 90 24.57 -0.17 28.70
C GLY A 90 23.58 -0.70 29.76
N ASP A 91 22.40 -0.06 29.89
CA ASP A 91 21.32 -0.54 30.76
C ASP A 91 20.75 -1.90 30.26
N GLU A 92 20.71 -2.93 31.12
CA GLU A 92 20.08 -4.24 30.82
C GLU A 92 18.69 -4.37 31.50
N GLY A 93 17.62 -4.57 30.72
CA GLY A 93 16.26 -4.84 31.20
C GLY A 93 15.14 -4.18 30.36
N ILE A 94 13.87 -4.56 30.60
CA ILE A 94 12.69 -3.89 30.00
C ILE A 94 12.26 -2.76 30.95
N ALA A 95 12.45 -1.50 30.55
CA ALA A 95 11.86 -0.36 31.26
C ALA A 95 10.41 -0.16 30.80
N GLU A 96 9.43 -0.51 31.63
CA GLU A 96 8.03 -0.15 31.41
C GLU A 96 7.83 1.31 31.84
N ILE A 97 7.89 2.23 30.88
CA ILE A 97 7.76 3.67 31.13
C ILE A 97 6.27 4.03 31.15
N LEU A 98 5.70 4.12 32.35
CA LEU A 98 4.36 4.66 32.58
C LEU A 98 4.46 6.16 32.84
N THR A 99 4.21 7.01 31.85
CA THR A 99 4.08 8.47 32.07
C THR A 99 2.73 8.98 31.56
N ASN A 100 2.11 9.86 32.35
CA ASN A 100 0.91 10.63 31.95
C ASN A 100 1.25 11.92 31.16
N GLU A 101 2.51 12.07 30.75
CA GLU A 101 3.01 13.15 29.90
C GLU A 101 3.98 12.57 28.86
N VAL A 102 4.13 13.32 27.76
CA VAL A 102 4.86 12.99 26.52
C VAL A 102 6.05 12.06 26.77
N ILE A 103 5.96 10.87 26.18
CA ILE A 103 7.03 9.88 26.13
C ILE A 103 8.12 10.42 25.20
N ASP A 104 9.18 11.01 25.77
CA ASP A 104 10.38 11.42 25.05
C ASP A 104 11.41 10.26 25.11
N ILE A 105 11.16 9.19 24.34
CA ILE A 105 12.07 8.01 24.26
C ILE A 105 13.38 8.35 23.52
N LEU A 106 13.52 9.54 22.95
CA LEU A 106 14.38 9.77 21.78
C LEU A 106 15.43 10.85 22.03
N ASP A 107 16.44 10.59 22.87
CA ASP A 107 17.74 11.21 22.62
C ASP A 107 18.45 10.38 21.54
N ASP A 108 18.74 11.01 20.40
CA ASP A 108 19.44 10.43 19.23
C ASP A 108 20.79 9.79 19.63
N SER A 109 21.36 10.21 20.77
CA SER A 109 22.58 9.62 21.33
C SER A 109 22.42 8.21 21.90
N VAL A 110 21.20 7.72 22.13
CA VAL A 110 20.91 6.41 22.75
C VAL A 110 20.47 5.36 21.72
N LEU A 111 20.07 5.77 20.51
CA LEU A 111 19.45 4.90 19.53
C LEU A 111 20.42 4.53 18.41
N SER A 112 21.34 3.61 18.70
CA SER A 112 22.15 3.00 17.65
C SER A 112 21.29 2.05 16.79
N THR A 113 20.71 2.62 15.74
CA THR A 113 20.33 2.02 14.45
C THR A 113 19.17 1.02 14.31
N ASP A 114 18.47 0.55 15.35
CA ASP A 114 17.17 -0.15 15.18
C ASP A 114 16.44 -0.23 16.52
N THR A 115 15.44 0.62 16.73
CA THR A 115 14.58 0.50 17.93
C THR A 115 13.15 0.15 17.54
N SER A 116 12.67 -0.96 18.08
CA SER A 116 11.31 -1.43 17.92
C SER A 116 10.53 -1.21 19.22
N VAL A 117 9.36 -0.58 19.11
CA VAL A 117 8.41 -0.52 20.22
C VAL A 117 7.47 -1.72 20.08
N THR A 118 7.50 -2.63 21.05
CA THR A 118 6.63 -3.81 21.10
C THR A 118 5.54 -3.60 22.14
N TRP A 119 4.28 -3.80 21.77
CA TRP A 119 3.13 -3.65 22.65
C TRP A 119 2.59 -5.02 23.08
N ALA A 120 2.05 -5.12 24.31
CA ALA A 120 1.38 -6.33 24.75
C ALA A 120 0.13 -6.63 23.88
N ASN A 121 -0.23 -7.90 23.76
CA ASN A 121 -1.37 -8.32 22.94
C ASN A 121 -2.67 -7.60 23.34
N GLY A 122 -3.36 -6.99 22.37
CA GLY A 122 -4.59 -6.22 22.57
C GLY A 122 -4.39 -4.76 22.98
N ALA A 123 -3.17 -4.30 23.22
CA ALA A 123 -2.88 -2.87 23.39
C ALA A 123 -2.91 -2.15 22.03
N TYR A 124 -3.32 -0.88 22.02
CA TYR A 124 -3.39 -0.04 20.83
C TYR A 124 -2.61 1.26 21.02
N ILE A 125 -2.10 1.81 19.92
CA ILE A 125 -1.45 3.13 19.90
C ILE A 125 -2.54 4.18 19.71
N ALA A 126 -2.80 4.98 20.73
CA ALA A 126 -3.74 6.10 20.68
C ALA A 126 -2.97 7.41 20.57
N VAL A 127 -2.96 8.02 19.39
CA VAL A 127 -2.26 9.28 19.12
C VAL A 127 -3.10 10.15 18.19
N ASP A 128 -2.96 11.47 18.31
CA ASP A 128 -3.64 12.42 17.41
C ASP A 128 -3.03 12.38 16.00
N GLU A 129 -1.72 12.15 15.89
CA GLU A 129 -1.00 12.16 14.62
C GLU A 129 0.26 11.28 14.64
N ILE A 130 0.49 10.57 13.54
CA ILE A 130 1.74 9.85 13.25
C ILE A 130 2.42 10.56 12.08
N ARG A 131 3.66 11.02 12.25
CA ARG A 131 4.46 11.67 11.20
C ARG A 131 5.74 10.88 10.93
N ALA A 132 5.88 10.32 9.74
CA ALA A 132 7.15 9.78 9.28
C ALA A 132 7.98 10.88 8.59
N ARG A 133 9.19 11.16 9.10
CA ARG A 133 10.10 12.19 8.56
C ARG A 133 11.22 11.64 7.69
N ASP A 134 11.36 10.32 7.64
CA ASP A 134 12.36 9.65 6.82
C ASP A 134 11.97 9.65 5.33
N ALA A 135 12.96 9.50 4.46
CA ALA A 135 12.79 9.44 3.01
C ALA A 135 11.89 8.27 2.57
N ASP A 136 11.86 7.18 3.33
CA ASP A 136 11.04 6.01 3.00
C ASP A 136 9.61 6.08 3.57
N GLY A 137 9.27 7.12 4.34
CA GLY A 137 7.95 7.29 4.95
C GLY A 137 7.62 6.27 6.03
N LEU A 138 6.32 6.03 6.25
CA LEU A 138 5.81 5.07 7.23
C LEU A 138 5.73 3.68 6.60
N LYS A 139 6.57 2.75 7.06
CA LYS A 139 6.49 1.34 6.66
C LYS A 139 5.61 0.58 7.66
N LEU A 140 4.55 -0.04 7.15
CA LEU A 140 3.68 -0.93 7.90
C LEU A 140 3.82 -2.32 7.29
N TYR A 141 4.35 -3.27 8.06
CA TYR A 141 4.54 -4.64 7.62
C TYR A 141 3.41 -5.53 8.14
N ASP A 142 2.87 -6.35 7.25
CA ASP A 142 1.97 -7.43 7.62
C ASP A 142 2.77 -8.56 8.29
N ASP A 143 2.27 -9.11 9.39
CA ASP A 143 2.95 -10.10 10.22
C ASP A 143 2.82 -11.54 9.69
N SER A 144 2.39 -11.70 8.43
CA SER A 144 1.96 -12.94 7.76
C SER A 144 0.66 -13.55 8.29
N GLY A 145 -0.06 -12.83 9.15
CA GLY A 145 -1.42 -13.14 9.56
C GLY A 145 -2.42 -13.04 8.41
N ALA A 146 -3.64 -13.55 8.62
CA ALA A 146 -4.69 -13.52 7.61
C ALA A 146 -5.31 -12.12 7.42
N ALA A 147 -4.99 -11.16 8.30
CA ALA A 147 -5.51 -9.81 8.29
C ALA A 147 -4.36 -8.83 8.04
N GLY A 148 -4.41 -8.13 6.91
CA GLY A 148 -3.46 -7.05 6.63
C GLY A 148 -3.78 -5.77 7.41
N ILE A 149 -3.27 -4.65 6.92
CA ILE A 149 -3.55 -3.33 7.51
C ILE A 149 -5.01 -2.93 7.23
N ASN A 150 -5.82 -2.85 8.27
CA ASN A 150 -7.19 -2.35 8.18
C ASN A 150 -7.23 -0.86 8.57
N ILE A 151 -7.71 -0.01 7.66
CA ILE A 151 -7.95 1.41 7.92
C ILE A 151 -9.46 1.62 7.86
N ALA A 152 -10.09 1.66 9.02
CA ALA A 152 -11.53 1.88 9.15
C ALA A 152 -11.77 3.31 9.64
N ASP A 153 -12.42 4.12 8.81
CA ASP A 153 -12.91 5.45 9.18
C ASP A 153 -14.36 5.60 8.75
N ALA A 154 -15.16 6.33 9.53
CA ALA A 154 -16.57 6.57 9.20
C ALA A 154 -16.73 7.67 8.13
N GLY A 155 -15.69 8.47 7.92
CA GLY A 155 -15.59 9.48 6.88
C GLY A 155 -14.77 9.01 5.68
N GLU A 156 -13.94 9.91 5.16
CA GLU A 156 -13.12 9.67 3.98
C GLU A 156 -11.67 9.40 4.35
N VAL A 157 -11.13 8.30 3.84
CA VAL A 157 -9.69 8.04 3.87
C VAL A 157 -9.05 8.72 2.65
N THR A 158 -8.38 9.85 2.87
CA THR A 158 -7.77 10.64 1.78
C THR A 158 -6.29 10.29 1.57
N LEU A 159 -5.90 10.08 0.31
CA LEU A 159 -4.51 10.04 -0.14
C LEU A 159 -4.24 11.23 -1.06
N THR A 160 -3.36 12.15 -0.67
CA THR A 160 -3.12 13.39 -1.43
C THR A 160 -2.20 13.23 -2.64
N HIS A 161 -1.65 12.04 -2.86
CA HIS A 161 -0.69 11.74 -3.92
C HIS A 161 -1.11 10.50 -4.73
N GLY A 162 -0.17 9.60 -5.03
CA GLY A 162 -0.47 8.34 -5.74
C GLY A 162 -0.71 7.19 -4.76
N LEU A 163 -1.50 6.22 -5.20
CA LEU A 163 -1.62 4.91 -4.61
C LEU A 163 -1.06 3.89 -5.61
N THR A 164 -0.09 3.10 -5.18
CA THR A 164 0.44 1.97 -5.97
C THR A 164 0.00 0.67 -5.31
N VAL A 165 -0.75 -0.15 -6.02
CA VAL A 165 -1.19 -1.47 -5.55
C VAL A 165 -0.55 -2.54 -6.44
N THR A 166 0.28 -3.41 -5.86
CA THR A 166 0.95 -4.51 -6.57
C THR A 166 0.06 -5.75 -6.72
N GLY A 167 -1.03 -5.81 -5.95
CA GLY A 167 -2.06 -6.84 -6.01
C GLY A 167 -3.37 -6.33 -6.59
N THR A 168 -4.47 -6.76 -5.98
CA THR A 168 -5.81 -6.34 -6.39
C THR A 168 -6.21 -5.08 -5.62
N LEU A 169 -6.81 -4.12 -6.32
CA LEU A 169 -7.58 -3.04 -5.72
C LEU A 169 -9.05 -3.45 -5.73
N ASP A 170 -9.60 -3.74 -4.56
CA ASP A 170 -11.03 -3.99 -4.36
C ASP A 170 -11.72 -2.67 -3.96
N LEU A 171 -12.83 -2.37 -4.63
CA LEU A 171 -13.62 -1.15 -4.44
C LEU A 171 -15.11 -1.50 -4.27
N ASP A 172 -15.41 -2.70 -3.75
CA ASP A 172 -16.76 -3.22 -3.58
C ASP A 172 -17.75 -2.16 -3.04
N GLY A 173 -18.72 -1.79 -3.88
CA GLY A 173 -19.77 -0.81 -3.56
C GLY A 173 -19.42 0.66 -3.84
N ASN A 174 -18.21 0.96 -4.31
CA ASN A 174 -17.75 2.33 -4.56
C ASN A 174 -17.62 2.65 -6.05
N ALA A 175 -17.94 3.90 -6.41
CA ALA A 175 -17.70 4.42 -7.75
C ALA A 175 -16.24 4.89 -7.91
N ILE A 176 -15.67 4.71 -9.09
CA ILE A 176 -14.42 5.34 -9.49
C ILE A 176 -14.74 6.64 -10.23
N THR A 177 -14.43 7.78 -9.64
CA THR A 177 -14.56 9.10 -10.29
C THR A 177 -13.19 9.70 -10.54
N ALA A 178 -12.92 10.13 -11.78
CA ALA A 178 -11.67 10.79 -12.15
C ALA A 178 -11.95 12.19 -12.70
N ALA A 179 -11.18 13.19 -12.24
CA ALA A 179 -11.25 14.55 -12.80
C ALA A 179 -10.64 14.63 -14.22
N GLY A 180 -9.70 13.72 -14.52
CA GLY A 180 -9.13 13.51 -15.86
C GLY A 180 -9.55 12.16 -16.44
N ALA A 181 -8.82 11.69 -17.46
CA ALA A 181 -9.06 10.38 -18.04
C ALA A 181 -8.70 9.26 -17.04
N LEU A 182 -9.59 8.27 -16.90
CA LEU A 182 -9.24 6.99 -16.28
C LEU A 182 -8.45 6.16 -17.31
N THR A 183 -7.18 5.90 -17.03
CA THR A 183 -6.33 5.07 -17.89
C THR A 183 -6.12 3.71 -17.25
N VAL A 184 -6.47 2.65 -17.97
CA VAL A 184 -6.23 1.26 -17.58
C VAL A 184 -5.42 0.60 -18.68
N THR A 185 -4.20 0.16 -18.35
CA THR A 185 -3.28 -0.45 -19.30
C THR A 185 -2.98 -1.88 -18.88
N PRO A 186 -3.65 -2.89 -19.48
CA PRO A 186 -3.31 -4.29 -19.26
C PRO A 186 -1.87 -4.58 -19.68
N GLY A 187 -1.22 -5.53 -19.00
CA GLY A 187 0.09 -6.04 -19.42
C GLY A 187 0.05 -6.66 -20.82
N ALA A 188 1.19 -6.71 -21.50
CA ALA A 188 1.28 -7.28 -22.85
C ALA A 188 0.71 -8.72 -22.88
N GLY A 189 -0.18 -8.99 -23.84
CA GLY A 189 -0.84 -10.30 -23.99
C GLY A 189 -2.01 -10.55 -23.03
N THR A 190 -2.44 -9.55 -22.26
CA THR A 190 -3.62 -9.65 -21.37
C THR A 190 -4.78 -8.78 -21.86
N ASN A 191 -6.00 -9.20 -21.55
CA ASN A 191 -7.21 -8.45 -21.89
C ASN A 191 -7.58 -7.48 -20.75
N LEU A 192 -8.24 -6.39 -21.10
CA LEU A 192 -9.12 -5.69 -20.16
C LEU A 192 -10.46 -6.42 -20.14
N ASN A 193 -10.71 -7.22 -19.11
CA ASN A 193 -12.00 -7.87 -18.92
C ASN A 193 -12.91 -6.94 -18.11
N VAL A 194 -14.01 -6.50 -18.73
CA VAL A 194 -15.08 -5.77 -18.04
C VAL A 194 -16.20 -6.76 -17.74
N THR A 195 -16.29 -7.18 -16.48
CA THR A 195 -17.35 -8.06 -16.00
C THR A 195 -18.41 -7.22 -15.30
N LEU A 196 -19.64 -7.32 -15.76
CA LEU A 196 -20.78 -6.59 -15.22
C LEU A 196 -21.74 -7.61 -14.59
N SER A 197 -22.43 -7.22 -13.53
CA SER A 197 -23.54 -8.04 -13.01
C SER A 197 -24.69 -8.05 -14.03
N THR A 198 -25.59 -9.02 -13.97
CA THR A 198 -26.74 -9.13 -14.89
C THR A 198 -27.74 -7.99 -14.79
N THR A 199 -27.51 -7.02 -13.89
CA THR A 199 -28.31 -5.81 -13.69
C THR A 199 -27.54 -4.54 -14.00
N GLY A 200 -26.24 -4.63 -14.35
CA GLY A 200 -25.41 -3.49 -14.71
C GLY A 200 -25.13 -3.49 -16.22
N ASP A 201 -25.32 -2.35 -16.87
CA ASP A 201 -25.08 -2.20 -18.31
C ASP A 201 -23.78 -1.43 -18.57
N PHE A 202 -23.18 -1.65 -19.74
CA PHE A 202 -22.06 -0.82 -20.19
C PHE A 202 -22.59 0.32 -21.05
N ALA A 203 -22.51 1.55 -20.56
CA ALA A 203 -22.95 2.72 -21.29
C ALA A 203 -21.80 3.71 -21.50
N VAL A 204 -21.61 4.14 -22.75
CA VAL A 204 -20.74 5.26 -23.11
C VAL A 204 -21.64 6.43 -23.46
N ASN A 205 -21.47 7.57 -22.78
CA ASN A 205 -22.27 8.78 -22.96
C ASN A 205 -23.79 8.54 -22.99
N THR A 206 -24.29 7.66 -22.12
CA THR A 206 -25.69 7.20 -22.07
C THR A 206 -26.03 6.18 -23.16
N ASP A 207 -25.90 6.53 -24.44
CA ASP A 207 -26.39 5.69 -25.54
C ASP A 207 -25.52 5.69 -26.80
N ASP A 208 -24.36 6.36 -26.81
CA ASP A 208 -23.42 6.29 -27.94
C ASP A 208 -22.97 4.85 -28.20
N LEU A 209 -22.67 4.11 -27.12
CA LEU A 209 -22.50 2.66 -27.11
C LEU A 209 -23.17 2.13 -25.85
N TYR A 210 -24.13 1.22 -26.04
CA TYR A 210 -24.87 0.61 -24.96
C TYR A 210 -24.79 -0.91 -25.06
N VAL A 211 -24.34 -1.60 -24.01
CA VAL A 211 -24.41 -3.05 -23.90
C VAL A 211 -25.41 -3.39 -22.81
N ASP A 212 -26.58 -3.86 -23.23
CA ASP A 212 -27.60 -4.40 -22.35
C ASP A 212 -27.18 -5.82 -21.95
N THR A 213 -26.76 -5.98 -20.69
CA THR A 213 -26.25 -7.27 -20.19
C THR A 213 -27.37 -8.27 -19.92
N SER A 214 -28.60 -7.79 -19.71
CA SER A 214 -29.76 -8.64 -19.48
C SER A 214 -30.21 -9.38 -20.75
N SER A 215 -30.11 -8.72 -21.90
CA SER A 215 -30.46 -9.29 -23.21
C SER A 215 -29.24 -9.72 -24.06
N GLY A 216 -28.05 -9.25 -23.68
CA GLY A 216 -26.80 -9.46 -24.42
C GLY A 216 -26.83 -8.82 -25.80
N ASN A 217 -27.41 -7.62 -25.90
CA ASN A 217 -27.57 -6.86 -27.14
C ASN A 217 -26.76 -5.56 -27.09
N VAL A 218 -26.33 -5.07 -28.24
CA VAL A 218 -25.58 -3.82 -28.38
C VAL A 218 -26.42 -2.77 -29.09
N GLY A 219 -26.58 -1.60 -28.47
CA GLY A 219 -27.20 -0.41 -29.02
C GLY A 219 -26.17 0.65 -29.41
N ILE A 220 -26.43 1.35 -30.51
CA ILE A 220 -25.74 2.58 -30.92
C ILE A 220 -26.82 3.64 -31.14
N GLY A 221 -26.80 4.71 -30.34
CA GLY A 221 -27.86 5.73 -30.29
C GLY A 221 -29.18 5.24 -29.67
N THR A 222 -29.12 4.19 -28.84
CA THR A 222 -30.29 3.65 -28.13
C THR A 222 -29.88 2.86 -26.88
N THR A 223 -30.63 3.02 -25.80
CA THR A 223 -30.50 2.21 -24.57
C THR A 223 -31.41 0.97 -24.56
N GLY A 224 -32.26 0.81 -25.58
CA GLY A 224 -33.23 -0.29 -25.68
C GLY A 224 -33.03 -1.14 -26.94
N PRO A 225 -31.89 -1.84 -27.10
CA PRO A 225 -31.64 -2.62 -28.30
C PRO A 225 -32.57 -3.85 -28.42
N GLN A 226 -33.35 -3.90 -29.50
CA GLN A 226 -34.32 -4.99 -29.77
C GLN A 226 -33.74 -6.14 -30.61
N ALA A 227 -32.48 -6.03 -31.01
CA ALA A 227 -31.73 -7.02 -31.77
C ALA A 227 -30.29 -7.06 -31.27
N LYS A 228 -29.52 -8.08 -31.66
CA LYS A 228 -28.11 -8.24 -31.22
C LYS A 228 -27.25 -7.01 -31.50
N LEU A 229 -27.52 -6.31 -32.60
CA LEU A 229 -27.04 -4.98 -32.89
C LEU A 229 -28.25 -4.13 -33.30
N HIS A 230 -28.49 -3.02 -32.60
CA HIS A 230 -29.52 -2.03 -32.94
C HIS A 230 -28.86 -0.66 -33.09
N ILE A 231 -28.82 -0.14 -34.32
CA ILE A 231 -28.32 1.20 -34.62
C ILE A 231 -29.55 2.08 -34.87
N SER A 232 -29.69 3.15 -34.11
CA SER A 232 -30.85 4.04 -34.15
C SER A 232 -30.39 5.50 -34.14
N ALA A 233 -31.13 6.34 -34.87
CA ALA A 233 -31.00 7.78 -34.79
C ALA A 233 -32.40 8.41 -34.94
N SER A 234 -32.61 9.55 -34.29
CA SER A 234 -33.84 10.34 -34.42
C SER A 234 -33.49 11.72 -34.99
N VAL A 235 -33.51 11.82 -36.31
CA VAL A 235 -33.18 13.06 -37.04
C VAL A 235 -34.27 13.37 -38.06
N ALA A 236 -34.41 14.64 -38.44
CA ALA A 236 -35.30 15.03 -39.53
C ALA A 236 -34.63 14.72 -40.88
N GLY A 237 -35.24 13.86 -41.70
CA GLY A 237 -34.72 13.45 -43.00
C GLY A 237 -34.01 12.10 -42.96
N GLU A 238 -33.04 11.91 -43.86
CA GLU A 238 -32.28 10.66 -43.98
C GLU A 238 -31.12 10.63 -42.97
N ALA A 239 -30.96 9.50 -42.28
CA ALA A 239 -29.83 9.25 -41.37
C ALA A 239 -28.88 8.20 -41.96
N GLU A 240 -27.58 8.49 -42.00
CA GLU A 240 -26.56 7.48 -42.30
C GLU A 240 -26.31 6.62 -41.06
N LEU A 241 -27.05 5.51 -40.91
CA LEU A 241 -26.90 4.60 -39.76
C LEU A 241 -25.74 3.62 -39.92
N LEU A 242 -25.45 3.17 -41.14
CA LEU A 242 -24.39 2.21 -41.43
C LEU A 242 -23.66 2.61 -42.72
N ARG A 243 -22.39 2.98 -42.59
CA ARG A 243 -21.50 3.25 -43.72
C ARG A 243 -20.56 2.07 -43.96
N LEU A 244 -20.53 1.58 -45.19
CA LEU A 244 -19.61 0.54 -45.66
C LEU A 244 -18.85 1.09 -46.86
N GLU A 245 -17.53 1.28 -46.74
CA GLU A 245 -16.70 1.89 -47.78
C GLU A 245 -15.47 1.04 -48.09
N ASN A 246 -15.16 0.86 -49.37
CA ASN A 246 -13.87 0.42 -49.87
C ASN A 246 -13.26 1.59 -50.65
N LEU A 247 -12.20 2.17 -50.07
CA LEU A 247 -11.54 3.35 -50.62
C LEU A 247 -10.63 3.06 -51.82
N SER A 248 -10.63 1.83 -52.33
CA SER A 248 -9.85 1.50 -53.52
C SER A 248 -10.37 2.21 -54.76
N THR A 249 -9.43 2.70 -55.55
CA THR A 249 -9.71 3.37 -56.83
C THR A 249 -9.84 2.40 -57.99
N ASN A 250 -9.55 1.11 -57.78
CA ASN A 250 -9.54 0.09 -58.83
C ASN A 250 -10.96 -0.28 -59.27
N ALA A 251 -11.11 -0.60 -60.56
CA ALA A 251 -12.36 -1.14 -61.08
C ALA A 251 -12.60 -2.57 -60.56
N SER A 252 -13.87 -2.93 -60.37
CA SER A 252 -14.31 -4.27 -59.91
C SER A 252 -14.06 -4.59 -58.43
N GLU A 253 -13.60 -3.62 -57.64
CA GLU A 253 -13.62 -3.74 -56.19
C GLU A 253 -15.03 -3.52 -55.63
N SER A 254 -15.35 -4.20 -54.53
CA SER A 254 -16.71 -4.25 -53.98
C SER A 254 -16.74 -4.10 -52.46
N GLU A 255 -17.74 -3.38 -51.96
CA GLU A 255 -18.25 -3.52 -50.61
C GLU A 255 -19.46 -4.47 -50.62
N ALA A 256 -19.65 -5.25 -49.55
CA ALA A 256 -20.77 -6.16 -49.49
C ALA A 256 -21.25 -6.49 -48.09
N ILE A 257 -22.56 -6.70 -47.98
CA ILE A 257 -23.17 -7.40 -46.85
C ILE A 257 -23.29 -8.87 -47.25
N THR A 258 -22.66 -9.74 -46.47
CA THR A 258 -22.63 -11.19 -46.73
C THR A 258 -23.39 -11.93 -45.63
N PHE A 259 -24.25 -12.85 -46.05
CA PHE A 259 -25.06 -13.67 -45.16
C PHE A 259 -24.49 -15.09 -45.12
N TYR A 260 -24.18 -15.60 -43.93
CA TYR A 260 -23.60 -16.92 -43.72
C TYR A 260 -24.63 -17.94 -43.22
N GLY A 261 -24.43 -19.21 -43.60
CA GLY A 261 -25.19 -20.35 -43.08
C GLY A 261 -24.41 -21.12 -42.00
N ASN A 262 -25.15 -21.78 -41.11
CA ASN A 262 -24.70 -22.38 -39.85
C ASN A 262 -23.55 -23.41 -39.98
N THR A 263 -23.49 -24.22 -41.03
CA THR A 263 -22.71 -25.47 -40.96
C THR A 263 -21.28 -25.43 -41.53
N SER A 264 -20.80 -24.31 -42.08
CA SER A 264 -19.46 -24.31 -42.74
C SER A 264 -18.87 -22.93 -43.08
N LEU A 265 -19.28 -21.84 -42.42
CA LEU A 265 -18.93 -20.47 -42.86
C LEU A 265 -19.21 -20.28 -44.37
N GLN A 266 -20.31 -20.85 -44.86
CA GLN A 266 -20.69 -20.72 -46.27
C GLN A 266 -21.56 -19.49 -46.48
N GLN A 267 -21.16 -18.67 -47.45
CA GLN A 267 -21.95 -17.55 -47.93
C GLN A 267 -23.22 -18.06 -48.61
N ARG A 268 -24.38 -17.70 -48.08
CA ARG A 268 -25.73 -18.03 -48.57
C ARG A 268 -26.26 -16.99 -49.54
N ALA A 269 -25.96 -15.72 -49.24
CA ALA A 269 -26.32 -14.58 -50.06
C ALA A 269 -25.33 -13.45 -49.86
N LYS A 270 -25.29 -12.53 -50.82
CA LYS A 270 -24.46 -11.33 -50.75
C LYS A 270 -25.18 -10.18 -51.45
N ILE A 271 -25.21 -9.01 -50.84
CA ILE A 271 -25.57 -7.74 -51.49
C ILE A 271 -24.26 -6.99 -51.67
N SER A 272 -23.91 -6.65 -52.90
CA SER A 272 -22.61 -6.08 -53.23
C SER A 272 -22.79 -4.84 -54.10
N VAL A 273 -21.99 -3.82 -53.84
CA VAL A 273 -21.84 -2.69 -54.75
C VAL A 273 -20.47 -2.81 -55.42
N ILE A 274 -20.36 -2.52 -56.72
CA ILE A 274 -19.07 -2.39 -57.38
C ILE A 274 -18.91 -1.03 -58.04
N ARG A 275 -17.67 -0.57 -58.04
CA ARG A 275 -17.24 0.56 -58.84
C ARG A 275 -16.93 0.12 -60.27
N THR A 276 -17.57 0.75 -61.25
CA THR A 276 -17.27 0.52 -62.68
C THR A 276 -16.01 1.29 -63.08
N ALA A 277 -15.21 0.74 -63.99
CA ALA A 277 -13.98 1.40 -64.44
C ALA A 277 -14.27 2.79 -65.04
N GLY A 278 -13.64 3.83 -64.50
CA GLY A 278 -13.63 5.17 -65.12
C GLY A 278 -14.85 6.06 -64.87
N GLY A 279 -15.76 5.74 -63.94
CA GLY A 279 -16.93 6.57 -63.64
C GLY A 279 -17.30 6.64 -62.16
N SER A 280 -18.24 7.54 -61.81
CA SER A 280 -18.94 7.58 -60.52
C SER A 280 -20.08 6.53 -60.44
N GLY A 281 -20.28 5.77 -61.51
CA GLY A 281 -21.30 4.72 -61.62
C GLY A 281 -21.03 3.54 -60.69
N GLY A 282 -22.03 3.21 -59.88
CA GLY A 282 -22.02 2.06 -58.97
C GLY A 282 -23.04 1.02 -59.43
N ILE A 283 -22.62 -0.23 -59.56
CA ILE A 283 -23.54 -1.34 -59.83
C ILE A 283 -23.88 -2.03 -58.52
N MET A 284 -25.17 -2.18 -58.21
CA MET A 284 -25.63 -3.02 -57.11
C MET A 284 -26.01 -4.42 -57.60
N ARG A 285 -25.55 -5.45 -56.88
CA ARG A 285 -25.73 -6.85 -57.25
C ARG A 285 -26.21 -7.67 -56.08
N PHE A 286 -27.20 -8.52 -56.33
CA PHE A 286 -27.70 -9.49 -55.38
C PHE A 286 -27.30 -10.88 -55.81
N TYR A 287 -26.65 -11.60 -54.90
CA TYR A 287 -26.21 -12.97 -55.11
C TYR A 287 -26.96 -13.89 -54.16
N THR A 288 -27.36 -15.05 -54.67
CA THR A 288 -27.82 -16.16 -53.83
C THR A 288 -27.09 -17.43 -54.19
N GLN A 289 -26.96 -18.33 -53.22
CA GLN A 289 -26.31 -19.59 -53.42
C GLN A 289 -27.15 -20.52 -54.30
N ARG A 290 -26.54 -21.05 -55.36
CA ARG A 290 -27.16 -22.04 -56.25
C ARG A 290 -26.59 -23.46 -56.08
N GLY A 291 -25.52 -23.63 -55.29
CA GLY A 291 -24.86 -24.90 -54.96
C GLY A 291 -23.80 -24.72 -53.86
N VAL A 292 -23.27 -25.79 -53.27
CA VAL A 292 -22.30 -25.70 -52.16
C VAL A 292 -21.10 -24.82 -52.54
N GLY A 293 -20.89 -23.71 -51.82
CA GLY A 293 -19.71 -22.83 -51.97
C GLY A 293 -19.72 -21.83 -53.14
N SER A 294 -20.77 -21.75 -53.97
CA SER A 294 -20.83 -20.77 -55.08
C SER A 294 -22.07 -19.88 -55.04
N LEU A 295 -21.83 -18.57 -55.02
CA LEU A 295 -22.82 -17.53 -55.19
C LEU A 295 -23.06 -17.25 -56.68
N THR A 296 -24.33 -17.15 -57.09
CA THR A 296 -24.71 -16.74 -58.44
C THR A 296 -25.45 -15.41 -58.37
N GLU A 297 -25.09 -14.47 -59.24
CA GLU A 297 -25.82 -13.21 -59.38
C GLU A 297 -27.25 -13.48 -59.85
N LYS A 298 -28.22 -12.87 -59.17
CA LYS A 298 -29.65 -13.00 -59.47
C LYS A 298 -30.29 -11.70 -59.90
N VAL A 299 -29.78 -10.58 -59.40
CA VAL A 299 -30.25 -9.24 -59.73
C VAL A 299 -29.05 -8.34 -59.89
N ARG A 300 -29.11 -7.49 -60.92
CA ARG A 300 -28.18 -6.39 -61.17
C ARG A 300 -28.99 -5.12 -61.35
N ILE A 301 -28.55 -4.05 -60.70
CA ILE A 301 -29.05 -2.70 -60.85
C ILE A 301 -27.85 -1.87 -61.29
N ASP A 302 -27.86 -1.47 -62.56
CA ASP A 302 -26.85 -0.62 -63.18
C ASP A 302 -27.37 0.84 -63.22
N GLU A 303 -26.47 1.79 -63.48
CA GLU A 303 -26.78 3.21 -63.64
C GLU A 303 -27.62 3.54 -64.88
#